data_AF-A0A2H4V0M4-F1
#
_entry.id   AF-A0A2H4V0M4-F1
#
_cell.length_a   1.000
_cell.length_b   1.000
_cell.length_c   1.000
_cell.angle_alpha   90.00
_cell.angle_beta   90.00
_cell.angle_gamma   90.00
#
_symmetry.space_group_name_H-M   'P 1'
#
loop_
_entity.id
_entity.type
_entity.pdbx_description
1 polymer ?
#
loop_
_entity_poly.entity_id
_entity_poly.type
_entity_poly.pdbx_seq_one_letter_code
_entity_poly.pdbx_strand_id
1 'polypeptide(L)'
;GIIRITPMLNPISTELYYPFIMLAIWGIIMTSSICLRQTDLKSLIAYSSVSHMGLVIAATLIQTPWSLAGAMTLMIAHGLTSSALFCLANTNYERTHSRTMLLARGLQLILPLMMTWWLLTNLMNMALPPTINLTGELLIITSTFNWSNLTIILTGVGTLLTATYSLHMFLMTQRNKLPT
;
A
#
# COMPACT_ATOMS: atom_id res chain seq x y z
N GLY A 1 18.01 2.39 3.98
CA GLY A 1 18.71 3.45 4.74
C GLY A 1 18.54 3.24 6.22
N ILE A 2 17.33 3.47 6.73
CA ILE A 2 16.98 3.39 8.16
C ILE A 2 17.52 2.13 8.84
N ILE A 3 17.23 0.93 8.31
CA ILE A 3 17.68 -0.35 8.89
C ILE A 3 19.21 -0.45 9.05
N ARG A 4 20.00 0.19 8.16
CA ARG A 4 21.47 0.12 8.22
C ARG A 4 22.07 1.15 9.19
N ILE A 5 21.44 2.32 9.32
CA ILE A 5 21.97 3.45 10.11
C ILE A 5 21.50 3.37 11.56
N THR A 6 20.26 2.96 11.79
CA THR A 6 19.66 2.92 13.14
C THR A 6 20.46 2.13 14.19
N PRO A 7 21.11 0.99 13.88
CA PRO A 7 21.94 0.30 14.88
C PRO A 7 23.21 1.08 15.26
N MET A 8 23.76 1.87 14.34
CA MET A 8 24.95 2.70 14.59
C MET A 8 24.65 3.90 15.48
N LEU A 9 23.38 4.25 15.59
CA LEU A 9 22.90 5.36 16.40
C LEU A 9 22.58 4.92 17.84
N ASN A 10 22.70 3.64 18.20
CA ASN A 10 22.41 3.18 19.55
C ASN A 10 23.59 3.47 20.52
N PRO A 11 23.34 3.96 21.76
CA PRO A 11 22.04 4.35 22.31
C PRO A 11 21.71 5.83 22.05
N ILE A 12 20.79 6.09 21.12
CA ILE A 12 20.11 7.39 21.03
C ILE A 12 18.88 7.35 21.94
N SER A 13 18.52 8.50 22.52
CA SER A 13 17.27 8.66 23.27
C SER A 13 16.10 8.13 22.42
N THR A 14 15.43 7.10 22.94
CA THR A 14 14.27 6.46 22.32
C THR A 14 13.15 7.45 21.97
N GLU A 15 13.14 8.60 22.64
CA GLU A 15 12.19 9.69 22.43
C GLU A 15 12.28 10.35 21.04
N LEU A 16 13.46 10.37 20.40
CA LEU A 16 13.62 10.98 19.08
C LEU A 16 12.83 10.25 17.98
N TYR A 17 12.50 8.97 18.19
CA TYR A 17 11.76 8.17 17.20
C TYR A 17 10.25 8.37 17.27
N TYR A 18 9.69 8.76 18.42
CA TYR A 18 8.24 8.86 18.61
C TYR A 18 7.54 9.80 17.63
N PRO A 19 8.04 11.01 17.33
CA PRO A 19 7.38 11.90 16.36
C PRO A 19 7.26 11.27 14.97
N PHE A 20 8.29 10.54 14.53
CA PHE A 20 8.31 9.90 13.21
C PHE A 20 7.41 8.67 13.15
N ILE A 21 7.33 7.88 14.23
CA ILE A 21 6.37 6.77 14.31
C ILE A 21 4.94 7.30 14.25
N MET A 22 4.62 8.36 15.00
CA MET A 22 3.29 8.97 15.00
C MET A 22 2.94 9.55 13.63
N LEU A 23 3.87 10.25 12.99
CA LEU A 23 3.70 10.76 11.63
C LEU A 23 3.46 9.62 10.63
N ALA A 24 4.21 8.52 10.74
CA ALA A 24 4.08 7.38 9.84
C ALA A 24 2.70 6.72 9.99
N ILE A 25 2.28 6.42 11.22
CA ILE A 25 1.00 5.74 11.49
C ILE A 25 -0.19 6.64 11.08
N TRP A 26 -0.14 7.93 11.40
CA TRP A 26 -1.16 8.88 10.93
C TRP A 26 -1.15 9.04 9.41
N GLY A 27 0.04 9.07 8.82
CA GLY A 27 0.26 9.15 7.38
C GLY A 27 -0.38 8.00 6.62
N ILE A 28 -0.41 6.78 7.17
CA ILE A 28 -1.11 5.62 6.58
C ILE A 28 -2.58 5.97 6.34
N ILE A 29 -3.26 6.45 7.37
CA ILE A 29 -4.69 6.78 7.30
C ILE A 29 -4.93 7.92 6.31
N MET A 30 -4.15 9.00 6.42
CA MET A 30 -4.31 10.17 5.58
C MET A 30 -4.10 9.85 4.09
N THR A 31 -3.01 9.17 3.75
CA THR A 31 -2.71 8.82 2.35
C THR A 31 -3.70 7.82 1.78
N SER A 32 -4.14 6.85 2.59
CA SER A 32 -5.17 5.87 2.19
C SER A 32 -6.53 6.54 1.95
N SER A 33 -6.88 7.56 2.75
CA SER A 33 -8.09 8.36 2.53
C SER A 33 -8.01 9.22 1.27
N ILE A 34 -6.81 9.74 0.93
CA ILE A 34 -6.57 10.47 -0.32
C ILE A 34 -6.76 9.55 -1.53
N CYS A 35 -6.33 8.30 -1.45
CA CYS A 35 -6.53 7.31 -2.52
C CYS A 35 -8.00 7.11 -2.90
N LEU A 36 -8.93 7.20 -1.94
CA LEU A 36 -10.37 7.05 -2.21
C LEU A 36 -10.94 8.18 -3.07
N ARG A 37 -10.33 9.37 -3.04
CA ARG A 37 -10.77 10.52 -3.81
C ARG A 37 -9.92 10.77 -5.04
N GLN A 38 -8.89 9.95 -5.29
CA GLN A 38 -8.02 10.21 -6.42
C GLN A 38 -8.65 9.85 -7.77
N THR A 39 -8.53 10.79 -8.70
CA THR A 39 -9.05 10.67 -10.07
C THR A 39 -8.00 10.16 -11.04
N ASP A 40 -6.72 10.44 -10.79
CA ASP A 40 -5.59 9.97 -11.59
C ASP A 40 -5.07 8.63 -11.05
N LEU A 41 -5.04 7.63 -11.93
CA LEU A 41 -4.65 6.25 -11.60
C LEU A 41 -3.19 6.13 -11.15
N LYS A 42 -2.24 6.81 -11.81
CA LYS A 42 -0.82 6.77 -11.42
C LYS A 42 -0.60 7.48 -10.09
N SER A 43 -1.34 8.57 -9.84
CA SER A 43 -1.30 9.27 -8.55
C SER A 43 -1.87 8.41 -7.41
N LEU A 44 -2.97 7.69 -7.65
CA LEU A 44 -3.56 6.79 -6.65
C LEU A 44 -2.55 5.69 -6.27
N ILE A 45 -1.91 5.06 -7.27
CA ILE A 45 -0.88 4.04 -7.02
C ILE A 45 0.26 4.64 -6.19
N ALA A 46 0.73 5.85 -6.51
CA ALA A 46 1.78 6.51 -5.76
C ALA A 46 1.39 6.79 -4.29
N TYR A 47 0.18 7.29 -4.03
CA TYR A 47 -0.30 7.51 -2.65
C TYR A 47 -0.47 6.18 -1.89
N SER A 48 -0.91 5.11 -2.55
CA SER A 48 -0.95 3.77 -1.94
C SER A 48 0.44 3.24 -1.59
N SER A 49 1.48 3.63 -2.33
CA SER A 49 2.86 3.29 -1.96
C SER A 49 3.31 4.04 -0.71
N VAL A 50 2.88 5.29 -0.53
CA VAL A 50 3.20 6.05 0.69
C VAL A 50 2.54 5.41 1.92
N SER A 51 1.30 4.92 1.83
CA SER A 51 0.65 4.23 2.96
C SER A 51 1.39 2.94 3.35
N HIS A 52 1.74 2.09 2.37
CA HIS A 52 2.49 0.86 2.63
C HIS A 52 3.88 1.14 3.21
N MET A 53 4.60 2.14 2.70
CA MET A 53 5.90 2.52 3.24
C MET A 53 5.78 3.21 4.62
N GLY A 54 4.64 3.80 4.96
CA GLY A 54 4.34 4.28 6.31
C GLY A 54 4.42 3.16 7.36
N LEU A 55 3.88 1.97 7.05
CA LEU A 55 4.03 0.78 7.89
C LEU A 55 5.50 0.39 8.05
N VAL A 56 6.27 0.40 6.96
CA VAL A 56 7.71 0.09 6.97
C VAL A 56 8.49 1.08 7.84
N ILE A 57 8.19 2.38 7.76
CA ILE A 57 8.86 3.39 8.60
C ILE A 57 8.56 3.13 10.08
N ALA A 58 7.29 2.94 10.45
CA ALA A 58 6.93 2.64 11.84
C ALA A 58 7.62 1.37 12.35
N ALA A 59 7.62 0.30 11.55
CA ALA A 59 8.24 -0.98 11.90
C ALA A 59 9.77 -0.89 12.07
N THR A 60 10.45 -0.17 11.17
CA THR A 60 11.92 -0.05 11.22
C THR A 60 12.41 0.83 12.38
N LEU A 61 11.60 1.77 12.85
CA LEU A 61 11.90 2.60 14.02
C LEU A 61 11.66 1.88 15.36
N ILE A 62 10.78 0.87 15.39
CA ILE A 62 10.54 0.02 16.59
C ILE A 62 11.71 -0.97 16.84
N GLN A 63 12.48 -1.32 15.81
CA GLN A 63 13.70 -2.15 15.89
C GLN A 63 13.54 -3.54 16.57
N THR A 64 12.38 -4.18 16.49
CA THR A 64 12.20 -5.57 16.95
C THR A 64 12.54 -6.57 15.82
N PRO A 65 12.93 -7.81 16.12
CA PRO A 65 13.20 -8.80 15.07
C PRO A 65 11.95 -9.07 14.20
N TRP A 66 10.76 -9.06 14.79
CA TRP A 66 9.48 -9.18 14.08
C TRP A 66 9.20 -7.98 13.18
N SER A 67 9.43 -6.75 13.67
CA SER A 67 9.19 -5.54 12.88
C SER A 67 10.18 -5.41 11.71
N LEU A 68 11.45 -5.79 11.89
CA LEU A 68 12.45 -5.78 10.83
C LEU A 68 12.17 -6.87 9.77
N ALA A 69 11.78 -8.08 10.18
CA ALA A 69 11.38 -9.14 9.26
C ALA A 69 10.13 -8.73 8.45
N GLY A 70 9.12 -8.18 9.13
CA GLY A 70 7.91 -7.63 8.50
C GLY A 70 8.20 -6.49 7.53
N ALA A 71 9.06 -5.55 7.92
CA ALA A 71 9.48 -4.45 7.06
C ALA A 71 10.19 -4.93 5.78
N MET A 72 11.13 -5.88 5.91
CA MET A 72 11.85 -6.42 4.76
C MET A 72 10.94 -7.20 3.81
N THR A 73 10.06 -8.04 4.35
CA THR A 73 9.08 -8.80 3.56
C THR A 73 8.12 -7.87 2.83
N LEU A 74 7.57 -6.86 3.53
CA LEU A 74 6.66 -5.88 2.92
C LEU A 74 7.35 -5.01 1.86
N MET A 75 8.61 -4.59 2.06
CA MET A 75 9.34 -3.81 1.03
C MET A 75 9.51 -4.59 -0.27
N ILE A 76 9.84 -5.88 -0.19
CA ILE A 76 10.00 -6.74 -1.38
C ILE A 76 8.63 -6.96 -2.04
N ALA A 77 7.63 -7.35 -1.26
CA ALA A 77 6.30 -7.64 -1.77
C ALA A 77 5.61 -6.40 -2.37
N HIS A 78 5.71 -5.26 -1.68
CA HIS A 78 5.22 -3.98 -2.17
C HIS A 78 5.97 -3.52 -3.44
N GLY A 79 7.29 -3.72 -3.52
CA GLY A 79 8.06 -3.40 -4.72
C GLY A 79 7.56 -4.14 -5.96
N LEU A 80 7.21 -5.42 -5.82
CA LEU A 80 6.63 -6.22 -6.90
C LEU A 80 5.19 -5.81 -7.24
N THR A 81 4.36 -5.56 -6.23
CA THR A 81 2.95 -5.20 -6.44
C THR A 81 2.78 -3.82 -7.05
N SER A 82 3.50 -2.82 -6.54
CA SER A 82 3.45 -1.44 -7.06
C SER A 82 4.00 -1.34 -8.49
N SER A 83 5.10 -2.03 -8.81
CA SER A 83 5.65 -2.06 -10.17
C SER A 83 4.67 -2.70 -11.17
N ALA A 84 4.02 -3.81 -10.79
CA ALA A 84 2.96 -4.41 -11.59
C ALA A 84 1.78 -3.46 -11.81
N LEU A 85 1.32 -2.77 -10.76
CA LEU A 85 0.24 -1.76 -10.87
C LEU A 85 0.63 -0.59 -11.79
N PHE A 86 1.86 -0.08 -11.69
CA PHE A 86 2.33 0.99 -12.58
C PHE A 86 2.43 0.52 -14.03
N CYS A 87 2.84 -0.73 -14.27
CA CYS A 87 2.83 -1.34 -15.61
C CYS A 87 1.40 -1.42 -16.16
N LEU A 88 0.47 -1.96 -15.38
CA LEU A 88 -0.95 -2.05 -15.77
C LEU A 88 -1.56 -0.67 -16.06
N ALA A 89 -1.31 0.32 -15.19
CA ALA A 89 -1.73 1.69 -15.42
C ALA A 89 -1.12 2.27 -16.70
N ASN A 90 0.12 1.92 -17.04
CA ASN A 90 0.75 2.36 -18.27
C ASN A 90 0.11 1.73 -19.51
N THR A 91 -0.24 0.43 -19.48
CA THR A 91 -0.93 -0.21 -20.61
C THR A 91 -2.33 0.36 -20.85
N ASN A 92 -3.01 0.88 -19.83
CA ASN A 92 -4.25 1.64 -19.99
C ASN A 92 -3.97 3.03 -20.60
N TYR A 93 -2.90 3.69 -20.15
CA TYR A 93 -2.48 4.99 -20.65
C TYR A 93 -2.07 4.95 -22.13
N GLU A 94 -1.33 3.93 -22.57
CA GLU A 94 -0.93 3.78 -23.98
C GLU A 94 -2.12 3.63 -24.93
N ARG A 95 -3.26 3.12 -24.45
CA ARG A 95 -4.48 2.95 -25.25
C ARG A 95 -5.44 4.13 -25.18
N THR A 96 -5.53 4.79 -24.02
CA THR A 96 -6.50 5.87 -23.79
C THR A 96 -5.89 7.27 -23.85
N HIS A 97 -4.55 7.37 -23.86
CA HIS A 97 -3.78 8.61 -23.74
C HIS A 97 -4.19 9.50 -22.55
N SER A 98 -4.81 8.92 -21.53
CA SER A 98 -5.30 9.63 -20.35
C SER A 98 -4.93 8.87 -19.08
N ARG A 99 -4.70 9.60 -17.98
CA ARG A 99 -4.43 9.02 -16.66
C ARG A 99 -5.68 8.96 -15.78
N THR A 100 -6.78 9.54 -16.24
CA THR A 100 -8.04 9.65 -15.52
C THR A 100 -8.75 8.30 -15.48
N MET A 101 -9.00 7.80 -14.27
CA MET A 101 -9.57 6.47 -14.04
C MET A 101 -10.95 6.29 -14.70
N LEU A 102 -11.75 7.36 -14.72
CA LEU A 102 -13.09 7.38 -15.32
C LEU A 102 -13.09 7.17 -16.84
N LEU A 103 -11.99 7.49 -17.54
CA LEU A 103 -11.85 7.25 -18.98
C LEU A 103 -11.35 5.82 -19.28
N ALA A 104 -10.83 5.12 -18.28
CA ALA A 104 -10.38 3.74 -18.40
C ALA A 104 -11.43 2.72 -17.93
N ARG A 105 -12.72 3.09 -17.85
CA ARG A 105 -13.84 2.25 -17.40
C ARG A 105 -14.15 1.13 -18.40
N GLY A 106 -14.61 -0.02 -17.90
CA GLY A 106 -15.15 -1.10 -18.73
C GLY A 106 -14.13 -1.92 -19.54
N LEU A 107 -12.84 -1.83 -19.20
CA LEU A 107 -11.78 -2.51 -19.94
C LEU A 107 -11.86 -4.04 -19.91
N GLN A 108 -12.61 -4.62 -18.96
CA GLN A 108 -12.83 -6.08 -18.92
C GLN A 108 -13.48 -6.61 -20.20
N LEU A 109 -14.38 -5.85 -20.83
CA LEU A 109 -15.08 -6.27 -22.06
C LEU A 109 -14.12 -6.36 -23.26
N ILE A 110 -13.10 -5.52 -23.29
CA ILE A 110 -12.14 -5.41 -24.40
C ILE A 110 -10.92 -6.31 -24.16
N LEU A 111 -10.44 -6.40 -22.91
CA LEU A 111 -9.18 -7.05 -22.54
C LEU A 111 -9.38 -7.98 -21.33
N PRO A 112 -10.02 -9.15 -21.49
CA PRO A 112 -10.35 -10.05 -20.37
C PRO A 112 -9.10 -10.61 -19.67
N LEU A 113 -8.02 -10.87 -20.40
CA LEU A 113 -6.75 -11.28 -19.79
C LEU A 113 -6.09 -10.15 -18.99
N MET A 114 -6.27 -8.90 -19.41
CA MET A 114 -5.77 -7.76 -18.64
C MET A 114 -6.53 -7.61 -17.32
N MET A 115 -7.83 -7.92 -17.33
CA MET A 115 -8.65 -7.91 -16.12
C MET A 115 -8.14 -8.91 -15.07
N THR A 116 -7.69 -10.11 -15.45
CA THR A 116 -7.16 -11.07 -14.48
C THR A 116 -5.89 -10.56 -13.80
N TRP A 117 -5.00 -9.89 -14.55
CA TRP A 117 -3.83 -9.23 -13.97
C TRP A 117 -4.20 -8.06 -13.05
N TRP A 118 -5.20 -7.26 -13.43
CA TRP A 118 -5.76 -6.22 -12.55
C TRP A 118 -6.34 -6.81 -11.27
N LEU A 119 -7.05 -7.94 -11.35
CA LEU A 119 -7.61 -8.59 -10.17
C LEU A 119 -6.49 -9.11 -9.26
N LEU A 120 -5.55 -9.89 -9.80
CA LEU A 120 -4.46 -10.49 -9.02
C LEU A 120 -3.61 -9.41 -8.33
N THR A 121 -3.23 -8.36 -9.03
CA THR A 121 -2.42 -7.27 -8.45
C THR A 121 -3.20 -6.48 -7.39
N ASN A 122 -4.50 -6.27 -7.56
CA ASN A 122 -5.33 -5.64 -6.51
C ASN A 122 -5.49 -6.55 -5.29
N LEU A 123 -5.67 -7.87 -5.47
CA LEU A 123 -5.71 -8.82 -4.36
C LEU A 123 -4.39 -8.84 -3.57
N MET A 124 -3.25 -8.71 -4.26
CA MET A 124 -1.96 -8.54 -3.59
C MET A 124 -1.87 -7.19 -2.88
N ASN A 125 -2.34 -6.09 -3.49
CA ASN A 125 -2.29 -4.75 -2.89
C ASN A 125 -3.16 -4.61 -1.64
N MET A 126 -4.28 -5.35 -1.55
CA MET A 126 -5.13 -5.41 -0.35
C MET A 126 -4.65 -6.44 0.69
N ALA A 127 -3.48 -7.06 0.48
CA ALA A 127 -2.94 -8.08 1.36
C ALA A 127 -3.90 -9.27 1.61
N LEU A 128 -4.52 -9.81 0.55
CA LEU A 128 -5.38 -11.00 0.69
C LEU A 128 -4.52 -12.26 0.98
N PRO A 129 -4.93 -13.20 1.85
CA PRO A 129 -4.27 -14.52 1.93
C PRO A 129 -4.36 -15.25 0.57
N PRO A 130 -3.29 -15.89 0.05
CA PRO A 130 -2.00 -16.23 0.69
C PRO A 130 -0.80 -15.32 0.30
N THR A 131 -1.02 -14.01 0.08
CA THR A 131 0.02 -13.12 -0.48
C THR A 131 1.12 -12.73 0.52
N ILE A 132 2.30 -12.38 0.00
CA ILE A 132 3.45 -11.94 0.81
C ILE A 132 3.20 -10.55 1.44
N ASN A 133 2.35 -9.71 0.82
CA ASN A 133 1.94 -8.44 1.43
C ASN A 133 1.29 -8.68 2.79
N LEU A 134 0.41 -9.69 2.90
CA LEU A 134 -0.23 -10.04 4.17
C LEU A 134 0.77 -10.47 5.23
N THR A 135 1.76 -11.30 4.87
CA THR A 135 2.74 -11.78 5.85
C THR A 135 3.57 -10.62 6.39
N GLY A 136 4.00 -9.69 5.52
CA GLY A 136 4.69 -8.47 5.94
C GLY A 136 3.83 -7.56 6.81
N GLU A 137 2.58 -7.29 6.40
CA GLU A 137 1.65 -6.44 7.15
C GLU A 137 1.32 -7.03 8.52
N LEU A 138 1.03 -8.33 8.63
CA LEU A 138 0.74 -8.97 9.91
C LEU A 138 1.92 -8.92 10.88
N LEU A 139 3.16 -9.14 10.40
CA LEU A 139 4.36 -9.02 11.23
C LEU A 139 4.56 -7.58 11.76
N ILE A 140 4.24 -6.58 10.93
CA ILE A 140 4.31 -5.17 11.34
C ILE A 140 3.18 -4.83 12.33
N ILE A 141 1.96 -5.27 12.07
CA ILE A 141 0.80 -5.01 12.94
C ILE A 141 1.01 -5.65 14.32
N THR A 142 1.51 -6.89 14.37
CA THR A 142 1.79 -7.60 15.63
C THR A 142 2.91 -6.93 16.43
N SER A 143 3.99 -6.52 15.76
CA SER A 143 5.09 -5.81 16.44
C SER A 143 4.73 -4.40 16.91
N THR A 144 3.94 -3.65 16.12
CA THR A 144 3.42 -2.33 16.53
C THR A 144 2.42 -2.44 17.68
N PHE A 145 1.56 -3.47 17.68
CA PHE A 145 0.63 -3.74 18.77
C PHE A 145 1.38 -4.05 20.08
N ASN A 146 2.42 -4.88 20.01
CA ASN A 146 3.28 -5.17 21.16
C ASN A 146 4.03 -3.92 21.67
N TRP A 147 4.33 -2.95 20.78
CA TRP A 147 4.95 -1.69 21.17
C TRP A 147 3.96 -0.73 21.84
N SER A 148 2.75 -0.58 21.31
CA SER A 148 1.63 0.05 22.03
C SER A 148 0.27 -0.43 21.52
N ASN A 149 -0.61 -0.80 22.45
CA ASN A 149 -1.89 -1.41 22.13
C ASN A 149 -2.81 -0.53 21.27
N LEU A 150 -2.70 0.81 21.39
CA LEU A 150 -3.53 1.75 20.64
C LEU A 150 -3.26 1.70 19.12
N THR A 151 -2.08 1.24 18.71
CA THR A 151 -1.72 1.16 17.27
C THR A 151 -2.59 0.19 16.49
N ILE A 152 -3.22 -0.80 17.12
CA ILE A 152 -4.10 -1.76 16.43
C ILE A 152 -5.32 -1.08 15.80
N ILE A 153 -5.85 -0.03 16.44
CA ILE A 153 -6.98 0.72 15.91
C ILE A 153 -6.55 1.45 14.65
N LEU A 154 -5.39 2.12 14.71
CA LEU A 154 -4.87 2.92 13.60
C LEU A 154 -4.46 2.04 12.41
N THR A 155 -3.74 0.94 12.66
CA THR A 155 -3.32 0.01 11.61
C THR A 155 -4.52 -0.77 11.05
N GLY A 156 -5.50 -1.16 11.89
CA GLY A 156 -6.73 -1.80 11.44
C GLY A 156 -7.62 -0.89 10.58
N VAL A 157 -7.71 0.40 10.91
CA VAL A 157 -8.36 1.38 10.02
C VAL A 157 -7.56 1.54 8.72
N GLY A 158 -6.23 1.56 8.80
CA GLY A 158 -5.35 1.58 7.63
C GLY A 158 -5.63 0.43 6.67
N THR A 159 -5.64 -0.82 7.14
CA THR A 159 -5.89 -2.01 6.30
C THR A 159 -7.31 -2.04 5.74
N LEU A 160 -8.31 -1.55 6.48
CA LEU A 160 -9.65 -1.37 5.94
C LEU A 160 -9.63 -0.38 4.76
N LEU A 161 -8.96 0.77 4.92
CA LEU A 161 -8.86 1.76 3.86
C LEU A 161 -8.10 1.19 2.64
N THR A 162 -7.04 0.40 2.85
CA THR A 162 -6.31 -0.24 1.74
C THR A 162 -7.17 -1.21 0.94
N ALA A 163 -7.98 -2.02 1.61
CA ALA A 163 -8.98 -2.86 0.96
C ALA A 163 -10.02 -2.04 0.16
N THR A 164 -10.51 -0.93 0.74
CA THR A 164 -11.53 -0.12 0.06
C THR A 164 -11.01 0.58 -1.20
N TYR A 165 -9.84 1.24 -1.17
CA TYR A 165 -9.35 1.95 -2.36
C TYR A 165 -8.86 1.00 -3.45
N SER A 166 -8.33 -0.18 -3.10
CA SER A 166 -7.87 -1.18 -4.07
C SER A 166 -9.06 -1.80 -4.80
N LEU A 167 -10.11 -2.16 -4.07
CA LEU A 167 -11.36 -2.62 -4.68
C LEU A 167 -11.99 -1.51 -5.55
N HIS A 168 -11.99 -0.26 -5.07
CA HIS A 168 -12.47 0.89 -5.86
C HIS A 168 -11.71 1.05 -7.17
N MET A 169 -10.36 1.00 -7.13
CA MET A 169 -9.52 1.05 -8.32
C MET A 169 -9.86 -0.05 -9.33
N PHE A 170 -10.04 -1.30 -8.86
CA PHE A 170 -10.41 -2.41 -9.72
C PHE A 170 -11.79 -2.21 -10.35
N LEU A 171 -12.81 -1.87 -9.55
CA LEU A 171 -14.18 -1.69 -10.03
C LEU A 171 -14.29 -0.54 -11.04
N MET A 172 -13.60 0.57 -10.79
CA MET A 172 -13.67 1.75 -11.65
C MET A 172 -12.89 1.59 -12.95
N THR A 173 -11.86 0.74 -13.02
CA THR A 173 -11.14 0.52 -14.28
C THR A 173 -11.71 -0.67 -15.07
N GLN A 174 -12.03 -1.78 -14.39
CA GLN A 174 -12.39 -3.00 -15.10
C GLN A 174 -13.89 -3.14 -15.35
N ARG A 175 -14.73 -2.69 -14.43
CA ARG A 175 -16.19 -2.81 -14.52
C ARG A 175 -16.84 -1.55 -15.08
N ASN A 176 -18.16 -1.64 -15.27
CA ASN A 176 -19.04 -0.67 -15.91
C ASN A 176 -18.98 -0.66 -17.44
N LYS A 177 -19.92 0.07 -18.05
CA LYS A 177 -19.95 0.31 -19.50
C LYS A 177 -18.75 1.17 -19.88
N LEU A 178 -18.28 0.98 -21.12
CA LEU A 178 -17.26 1.82 -21.72
C LEU A 178 -17.72 3.30 -21.71
N PRO A 179 -16.79 4.25 -21.55
CA PRO A 179 -17.12 5.67 -21.67
C PRO A 179 -17.68 5.93 -23.08
N THR A 180 -18.84 6.59 -23.12
CA THR A 180 -19.47 7.11 -24.34
C THR A 180 -18.77 8.38 -24.80
#